data_AF-A0A0N4YMU0-F1
#
_entry.id   AF-A0A0N4YMU0-F1
#
_cell.length_a   1.000
_cell.length_b   1.000
_cell.length_c   1.000
_cell.angle_alpha   90.00
_cell.angle_beta   90.00
_cell.angle_gamma   90.00
#
_symmetry.space_group_name_H-M   'P 1'
#
loop_
_entity.id
_entity.type
_entity.pdbx_description
1 polymer ?
#
loop_
_entity_poly.entity_id
_entity_poly.type
_entity_poly.pdbx_seq_one_letter_code
_entity_poly.pdbx_strand_id
1 'polypeptide(L)'
;MISKRLLYRSFQELQPKVLLVVVVFVLCFVVGVCGNSSILTLIRGVMADRRARTRRQGDNAILYIAALCVCDFLMSLSLPPAILDSVIGFWIFGTWMCKLHHVCGSVGRIVSTFLITAMSFDRYVAVCHPHHTYLRSRSFVLGVISCLSVLAFFLLLPMLTYARAKEMVLHELKAMDSFNITREGMSWSFSFRTFILGYVVPLILIVYFNWKLIRKLCVHKRVLPRSSIPLRRVVMYTVLIAAVYFVC
;
A
#
# COMPACT_ATOMS: atom_id res chain seq x y z
N MET A 1 7.78 -33.47 32.67
CA MET A 1 8.36 -33.99 31.39
C MET A 1 7.35 -34.07 30.24
N ILE A 2 6.06 -34.32 30.50
CA ILE A 2 5.00 -34.44 29.47
C ILE A 2 4.70 -33.10 28.76
N SER A 3 4.75 -31.97 29.48
CA SER A 3 4.53 -30.63 28.92
C SER A 3 5.55 -30.24 27.82
N LYS A 4 6.84 -30.57 27.99
CA LYS A 4 7.86 -30.32 26.95
C LYS A 4 7.65 -31.17 25.69
N ARG A 5 7.07 -32.37 25.83
CA ARG A 5 6.82 -33.30 24.71
C ARG A 5 5.59 -32.88 23.90
N LEU A 6 4.58 -32.28 24.53
CA LEU A 6 3.44 -31.65 23.85
C LEU A 6 3.85 -30.34 23.14
N LEU A 7 4.69 -29.52 23.78
CA LEU A 7 5.26 -28.31 23.16
C LEU A 7 6.07 -28.64 21.89
N TYR A 8 6.85 -29.73 21.94
CA TYR A 8 7.64 -30.23 20.80
C TYR A 8 6.76 -30.75 19.66
N ARG A 9 5.65 -31.43 19.97
CA ARG A 9 4.71 -31.96 18.98
C ARG A 9 3.89 -30.85 18.29
N SER A 10 3.51 -29.79 19.01
CA SER A 10 2.90 -28.59 18.42
C SER A 10 3.89 -27.78 17.57
N PHE A 11 5.18 -27.79 17.92
CA PHE A 11 6.23 -27.19 17.09
C PHE A 11 6.33 -27.87 15.71
N GLN A 12 6.17 -29.20 15.64
CA GLN A 12 6.41 -29.96 14.42
C GLN A 12 5.29 -29.86 13.36
N GLU A 13 4.03 -29.65 13.78
CA GLU A 13 2.90 -29.38 12.87
C GLU A 13 2.80 -27.89 12.47
N LEU A 14 3.44 -26.99 13.22
CA LEU A 14 3.46 -25.54 12.96
C LEU A 14 4.62 -25.12 12.02
N GLN A 15 5.67 -25.93 11.91
CA GLN A 15 6.87 -25.64 11.10
C GLN A 15 6.62 -25.33 9.62
N PRO A 16 5.77 -26.04 8.83
CA PRO A 16 5.62 -25.71 7.41
C PRO A 16 4.91 -24.38 7.19
N LYS A 17 3.93 -24.03 8.04
CA LYS A 17 3.20 -22.74 7.94
C LYS A 17 4.08 -21.57 8.34
N VAL A 18 4.83 -21.69 9.43
CA VAL A 18 5.76 -20.65 9.88
C VAL A 18 6.91 -20.48 8.89
N LEU A 19 7.47 -21.58 8.38
CA LEU A 19 8.49 -21.54 7.34
C LEU A 19 7.98 -20.84 6.09
N LEU A 20 6.75 -21.15 5.64
CA LEU A 20 6.13 -20.47 4.50
C LEU A 20 5.99 -18.97 4.75
N VAL A 21 5.48 -18.55 5.91
CA VAL A 21 5.33 -17.12 6.26
C VAL A 21 6.69 -16.41 6.29
N VAL A 22 7.70 -17.02 6.90
CA VAL A 22 9.06 -16.47 6.96
C VAL A 22 9.65 -16.33 5.56
N VAL A 23 9.55 -17.37 4.72
CA VAL A 23 10.04 -17.33 3.33
C VAL A 23 9.33 -16.21 2.56
N VAL A 24 8.01 -16.11 2.65
CA VAL A 24 7.24 -15.04 1.99
C VAL A 24 7.67 -13.66 2.49
N PHE A 25 7.80 -13.45 3.79
CA PHE A 25 8.21 -12.16 4.35
C PHE A 25 9.64 -11.78 3.96
N VAL A 26 10.57 -12.73 3.93
CA VAL A 26 11.94 -12.49 3.44
C VAL A 26 11.92 -12.12 1.96
N LEU A 27 11.15 -12.83 1.14
CA LEU A 27 10.99 -12.49 -0.28
C LEU A 27 10.38 -11.10 -0.47
N CYS A 28 9.31 -10.77 0.26
CA CYS A 28 8.70 -9.44 0.26
C CYS A 28 9.67 -8.36 0.71
N PHE A 29 10.51 -8.65 1.71
CA PHE A 29 11.54 -7.72 2.18
C PHE A 29 12.58 -7.46 1.08
N VAL A 30 13.15 -8.51 0.49
CA VAL A 30 14.16 -8.37 -0.57
C VAL A 30 13.59 -7.66 -1.79
N VAL A 31 12.43 -8.12 -2.30
CA VAL A 31 11.77 -7.52 -3.46
C VAL A 31 11.34 -6.08 -3.16
N GLY A 32 10.77 -5.84 -1.98
CA GLY A 32 10.30 -4.52 -1.57
C GLY A 32 11.44 -3.51 -1.41
N VAL A 33 12.54 -3.88 -0.76
CA VAL A 33 13.70 -2.99 -0.57
C VAL A 33 14.41 -2.76 -1.91
N CYS A 34 14.80 -3.83 -2.62
CA CYS A 34 15.55 -3.71 -3.87
C CYS A 34 14.71 -3.07 -4.99
N GLY A 35 13.44 -3.49 -5.12
CA GLY A 35 12.52 -2.97 -6.12
C GLY A 35 12.22 -1.49 -5.92
N ASN A 36 11.73 -1.10 -4.75
CA ASN A 36 11.36 0.30 -4.50
C ASN A 36 12.57 1.24 -4.50
N SER A 37 13.73 0.81 -3.99
CA SER A 37 14.95 1.63 -4.04
C SER A 37 15.45 1.83 -5.48
N SER A 38 15.42 0.79 -6.32
CA SER A 38 15.82 0.89 -7.73
C SER A 38 14.90 1.83 -8.53
N ILE A 39 13.58 1.77 -8.32
CA ILE A 39 12.65 2.69 -8.96
C ILE A 39 12.92 4.12 -8.49
N LEU A 40 13.19 4.31 -7.19
CA LEU A 40 13.47 5.64 -6.65
C LEU A 40 14.77 6.24 -7.21
N THR A 41 15.84 5.45 -7.42
CA THR A 41 17.08 5.92 -8.06
C THR A 41 16.86 6.26 -9.53
N LEU A 42 16.11 5.44 -10.27
CA LEU A 42 15.72 5.72 -11.65
C LEU A 42 14.92 7.03 -11.75
N ILE A 43 13.95 7.23 -10.86
CA ILE A 43 13.14 8.46 -10.83
C ILE A 43 14.03 9.67 -10.53
N ARG A 44 14.97 9.57 -9.58
CA ARG A 44 15.93 10.66 -9.31
C ARG A 44 16.78 10.99 -10.54
N GLY A 45 17.31 9.99 -11.24
CA GLY A 45 18.08 10.20 -12.47
C GLY A 45 17.24 10.88 -13.57
N VAL A 46 16.03 10.38 -13.82
CA VAL A 46 15.11 10.96 -14.80
C VAL A 46 14.72 12.41 -14.43
N MET A 47 14.51 12.70 -13.15
CA MET A 47 14.20 14.06 -12.69
C MET A 47 15.41 15.01 -12.84
N ALA A 48 16.62 14.54 -12.54
CA ALA A 48 17.85 15.31 -12.72
C ALA A 48 18.06 15.65 -14.19
N ASP A 49 17.93 14.67 -15.08
CA ASP A 49 18.03 14.84 -16.54
C ASP A 49 16.99 15.83 -17.08
N ARG A 50 15.74 15.74 -16.62
CA ARG A 50 14.68 16.67 -17.03
C ARG A 50 14.95 18.10 -16.58
N ARG A 51 15.51 18.26 -15.38
CA ARG A 51 15.90 19.57 -14.83
C ARG A 51 17.06 20.17 -15.62
N ALA A 52 18.04 19.37 -16.01
CA ALA A 52 19.17 19.79 -16.84
C ALA A 52 18.76 20.19 -18.27
N ARG A 53 17.79 19.48 -18.87
CA ARG A 53 17.33 19.74 -20.25
C ARG A 53 16.20 20.78 -20.36
N THR A 54 15.86 21.49 -19.27
CA THR A 54 14.74 22.47 -19.19
C THR A 54 13.39 21.92 -19.72
N ARG A 55 13.23 20.61 -19.82
CA ARG A 55 11.99 19.97 -20.30
C ARG A 55 10.97 19.95 -19.18
N ARG A 56 10.08 20.95 -19.16
CA ARG A 56 8.91 21.04 -18.27
C ARG A 56 7.77 20.08 -18.67
N GLN A 57 8.06 18.91 -19.24
CA GLN A 57 7.00 18.00 -19.68
C GLN A 57 6.47 17.15 -18.52
N GLY A 58 5.50 17.71 -17.79
CA GLY A 58 4.12 17.19 -17.65
C GLY A 58 3.82 15.81 -17.05
N ASP A 59 4.77 15.00 -16.59
CA ASP A 59 4.45 13.72 -15.94
C ASP A 59 4.50 13.78 -14.43
N ASN A 60 3.49 14.41 -13.83
CA ASN A 60 3.30 14.38 -12.38
C ASN A 60 2.98 12.97 -11.86
N ALA A 61 2.62 12.02 -12.73
CA ALA A 61 2.54 10.59 -12.42
C ALA A 61 3.80 10.06 -11.73
N ILE A 62 4.98 10.57 -12.11
CA ILE A 62 6.25 10.16 -11.50
C ILE A 62 6.30 10.51 -10.01
N LEU A 63 5.61 11.57 -9.57
CA LEU A 63 5.54 11.95 -8.16
C LEU A 63 4.67 10.99 -7.34
N TYR A 64 3.54 10.53 -7.91
CA TYR A 64 2.72 9.51 -7.28
C TYR A 64 3.47 8.19 -7.14
N ILE A 65 4.19 7.78 -8.18
CA ILE A 65 5.04 6.57 -8.16
C ILE A 65 6.16 6.73 -7.11
N ALA A 66 6.80 7.90 -7.05
CA ALA A 66 7.83 8.15 -6.03
C ALA A 66 7.27 8.06 -4.61
N ALA A 67 6.07 8.63 -4.37
CA ALA A 67 5.41 8.54 -3.07
C ALA A 67 5.04 7.10 -2.70
N LEU A 68 4.54 6.30 -3.66
CA LEU A 68 4.29 4.88 -3.49
C LEU A 68 5.57 4.13 -3.12
N CYS A 69 6.66 4.30 -3.87
CA CYS A 69 7.93 3.63 -3.57
C CYS A 69 8.50 4.02 -2.20
N VAL A 70 8.35 5.27 -1.76
CA VAL A 70 8.76 5.68 -0.41
C VAL A 70 7.91 4.97 0.65
N CYS A 71 6.59 4.91 0.45
CA CYS A 71 5.67 4.25 1.36
C CYS A 71 5.97 2.74 1.47
N ASP A 72 6.08 2.06 0.33
CA ASP A 72 6.33 0.63 0.26
C ASP A 72 7.74 0.27 0.77
N PHE A 73 8.73 1.14 0.58
CA PHE A 73 10.06 0.97 1.17
C PHE A 73 10.02 1.04 2.70
N LEU A 74 9.30 2.02 3.27
CA LEU A 74 9.12 2.12 4.73
C LEU A 74 8.37 0.91 5.30
N MET A 75 7.34 0.43 4.61
CA MET A 75 6.64 -0.80 4.98
C MET A 75 7.57 -2.01 4.92
N SER A 76 8.39 -2.11 3.86
CA SER A 76 9.35 -3.21 3.70
C SER A 76 10.37 -3.22 4.85
N LEU A 77 10.88 -2.06 5.26
CA LEU A 77 11.78 -1.94 6.42
C LEU A 77 11.14 -2.38 7.75
N SER A 78 9.82 -2.46 7.82
CA SER A 78 9.11 -2.95 9.01
C SER A 78 8.97 -4.48 9.05
N LEU A 79 9.31 -5.20 7.98
CA LEU A 79 9.21 -6.66 7.89
C LEU A 79 10.22 -7.44 8.75
N PRO A 80 11.49 -7.04 8.91
CA PRO A 80 12.47 -7.81 9.68
C PRO A 80 12.06 -8.07 11.14
N PRO A 81 11.51 -7.09 11.89
CA PRO A 81 10.93 -7.36 13.22
C PRO A 81 9.83 -8.42 13.21
N ALA A 82 8.95 -8.43 12.19
CA ALA A 82 7.87 -9.41 12.06
C ALA A 82 8.38 -10.81 11.68
N ILE A 83 9.45 -10.89 10.89
CA ILE A 83 10.14 -12.16 10.59
C ILE A 83 10.71 -12.75 11.88
N LEU A 84 11.38 -11.93 12.69
CA LEU A 84 11.96 -12.38 13.96
C LEU A 84 10.89 -12.82 14.95
N ASP A 85 9.78 -12.08 15.05
CA ASP A 85 8.63 -12.49 15.84
C ASP A 85 8.08 -13.85 15.39
N SER A 86 7.96 -14.08 14.08
CA SER A 86 7.49 -15.34 13.52
C SER A 86 8.43 -16.53 13.78
N VAL A 87 9.75 -16.28 13.83
CA VAL A 87 10.77 -17.32 14.10
C VAL A 87 10.89 -17.65 15.58
N ILE A 88 10.86 -16.61 16.43
CA ILE A 88 11.06 -16.72 17.88
C ILE A 88 9.75 -17.13 18.59
N GLY A 89 8.61 -16.83 17.99
CA GLY A 89 7.27 -17.11 18.53
C GLY A 89 6.81 -16.11 19.60
N PHE A 90 7.57 -15.04 19.85
CA PHE A 90 7.18 -13.94 20.72
C PHE A 90 7.91 -12.62 20.39
N TRP A 91 7.26 -11.50 20.68
CA TRP A 91 7.74 -10.17 20.31
C TRP A 91 8.76 -9.60 21.30
N ILE A 92 10.01 -9.44 20.85
CA ILE A 92 11.13 -8.96 21.69
C ILE A 92 11.38 -7.45 21.67
N PHE A 93 10.91 -6.72 20.65
CA PHE A 93 11.24 -5.30 20.43
C PHE A 93 10.45 -4.31 21.32
N GLY A 94 9.70 -4.83 22.27
CA GLY A 94 8.86 -4.04 23.17
C GLY A 94 7.58 -3.49 22.53
N THR A 95 6.71 -2.93 23.36
CA THR A 95 5.36 -2.48 22.99
C THR A 95 5.33 -1.32 21.99
N TRP A 96 6.32 -0.43 22.07
CA TRP A 96 6.45 0.71 21.17
C TRP A 96 6.65 0.26 19.72
N MET A 97 7.61 -0.64 19.48
CA MET A 97 7.91 -1.11 18.13
C MET A 97 6.80 -1.99 17.55
N CYS A 98 6.11 -2.79 18.38
CA CYS A 98 4.94 -3.55 17.96
C CYS A 98 3.84 -2.62 17.43
N LYS A 99 3.50 -1.57 18.20
CA LYS A 99 2.53 -0.56 17.76
C LYS A 99 2.96 0.12 16.47
N LEU A 100 4.22 0.54 16.40
CA LEU A 100 4.74 1.24 15.22
C LEU A 100 4.66 0.35 13.97
N HIS A 101 5.04 -0.92 14.07
CA HIS A 101 4.96 -1.88 12.97
C HIS A 101 3.54 -2.03 12.42
N HIS A 102 2.55 -2.34 13.29
CA HIS A 102 1.17 -2.53 12.84
C HIS A 102 0.53 -1.26 12.30
N VAL A 103 0.84 -0.11 12.90
CA VAL A 103 0.31 1.18 12.48
C VAL A 103 0.92 1.60 11.15
N CYS A 104 2.24 1.51 11.02
CA CYS A 104 2.94 1.82 9.78
C CYS A 104 2.45 0.94 8.63
N GLY A 105 2.27 -0.36 8.86
CA GLY A 105 1.71 -1.27 7.86
C GLY A 105 0.25 -0.98 7.50
N SER A 106 -0.57 -0.52 8.44
CA SER A 106 -1.97 -0.15 8.17
C SER A 106 -2.09 1.19 7.45
N VAL A 107 -1.33 2.20 7.91
CA VAL A 107 -1.27 3.51 7.27
C VAL A 107 -0.73 3.38 5.86
N GLY A 108 0.37 2.65 5.68
CA GLY A 108 0.98 2.45 4.37
C GLY A 108 0.03 1.82 3.37
N ARG A 109 -0.75 0.80 3.78
CA ARG A 109 -1.79 0.22 2.94
C ARG A 109 -2.81 1.27 2.47
N ILE A 110 -3.40 2.04 3.38
CA ILE A 110 -4.40 3.07 3.03
C ILE A 110 -3.78 4.16 2.14
N VAL A 111 -2.57 4.62 2.47
CA VAL A 111 -1.84 5.61 1.67
C VAL A 111 -1.63 5.09 0.25
N SER A 112 -1.17 3.85 0.08
CA SER A 112 -0.98 3.25 -1.24
C SER A 112 -2.29 3.18 -2.04
N THR A 113 -3.42 2.81 -1.43
CA THR A 113 -4.74 2.85 -2.12
C THR A 113 -5.09 4.26 -2.58
N PHE A 114 -4.92 5.25 -1.71
CA PHE A 114 -5.23 6.64 -2.03
C PHE A 114 -4.32 7.19 -3.13
N LEU A 115 -3.03 6.85 -3.11
CA LEU A 115 -2.08 7.25 -4.15
C LEU A 115 -2.42 6.63 -5.51
N ILE A 116 -2.80 5.34 -5.57
CA ILE A 116 -3.24 4.68 -6.82
C ILE A 116 -4.53 5.31 -7.34
N THR A 117 -5.46 5.67 -6.45
CA THR A 117 -6.69 6.37 -6.79
C THR A 117 -6.41 7.75 -7.38
N ALA A 118 -5.54 8.52 -6.73
CA ALA A 118 -5.12 9.83 -7.20
C ALA A 118 -4.37 9.76 -8.55
N MET A 119 -3.53 8.73 -8.72
CA MET A 119 -2.85 8.46 -10.00
C MET A 119 -3.85 8.14 -11.12
N SER A 120 -4.87 7.33 -10.84
CA SER A 120 -5.94 7.02 -11.80
C SER A 120 -6.74 8.27 -12.19
N PHE A 121 -7.03 9.14 -11.21
CA PHE A 121 -7.68 10.42 -11.45
C PHE A 121 -6.81 11.38 -12.28
N ASP A 122 -5.52 11.55 -11.94
CA ASP A 122 -4.58 12.39 -12.69
C ASP A 122 -4.50 11.97 -14.17
N ARG A 123 -4.45 10.66 -14.42
CA ARG A 123 -4.45 10.12 -15.80
C ARG A 123 -5.78 10.36 -16.51
N TYR A 124 -6.91 10.20 -15.81
CA TYR A 124 -8.22 10.55 -16.36
C TYR A 124 -8.30 12.03 -16.77
N VAL A 125 -7.89 12.96 -15.89
CA VAL A 125 -7.90 14.40 -16.17
C VAL A 125 -6.96 14.74 -17.34
N ALA A 126 -5.76 14.16 -17.36
CA ALA A 126 -4.77 14.41 -18.41
C ALA A 126 -5.28 14.03 -19.82
N VAL A 127 -6.13 13.01 -19.94
CA VAL A 127 -6.63 12.51 -21.22
C VAL A 127 -8.00 13.08 -21.58
N CYS A 128 -8.92 13.18 -20.62
CA CYS A 128 -10.29 13.62 -20.87
C CYS A 128 -10.46 15.14 -20.79
N HIS A 129 -9.58 15.84 -20.06
CA HIS A 129 -9.69 17.27 -19.77
C HIS A 129 -8.33 17.99 -19.94
N PRO A 130 -7.74 17.99 -21.15
CA PRO A 130 -6.38 18.53 -21.39
C PRO A 130 -6.26 20.03 -21.09
N HIS A 131 -7.37 20.78 -21.08
CA HIS A 131 -7.40 22.21 -20.77
C HIS A 131 -7.26 22.53 -19.27
N HIS A 132 -7.48 21.55 -18.37
CA HIS A 132 -7.36 21.75 -16.93
C HIS A 132 -5.93 21.51 -16.42
N THR A 133 -4.96 22.23 -16.96
CA THR A 133 -3.54 22.06 -16.63
C THR A 133 -3.20 22.41 -15.18
N TYR A 134 -3.99 23.26 -14.51
CA TYR A 134 -3.79 23.65 -13.11
C TYR A 134 -3.96 22.47 -12.13
N LEU A 135 -4.90 21.54 -12.39
CA LEU A 135 -5.10 20.30 -11.63
C LEU A 135 -3.91 19.33 -11.76
N ARG A 136 -2.98 19.65 -12.65
CA ARG A 136 -1.76 18.91 -12.94
C ARG A 136 -0.52 19.74 -12.64
N SER A 137 -0.64 20.80 -11.84
CA SER A 137 0.54 21.52 -11.35
C SER A 137 1.30 20.64 -10.36
N ARG A 138 2.63 20.73 -10.36
CA ARG A 138 3.48 20.02 -9.40
C ARG A 138 3.09 20.36 -7.96
N SER A 139 2.77 21.62 -7.67
CA SER A 139 2.33 22.05 -6.33
C SER A 139 1.00 21.42 -5.93
N PHE A 140 0.06 21.32 -6.88
CA PHE A 140 -1.22 20.66 -6.64
C PHE A 140 -1.04 19.17 -6.33
N VAL A 141 -0.24 18.47 -7.15
CA VAL A 141 0.01 17.03 -6.94
C VAL A 141 0.71 16.75 -5.62
N LEU A 142 1.72 17.54 -5.25
CA LEU A 142 2.36 17.42 -3.94
C LEU A 142 1.39 17.72 -2.80
N GLY A 143 0.51 18.71 -2.97
CA GLY A 143 -0.56 19.01 -2.02
C GLY A 143 -1.54 17.84 -1.85
N VAL A 144 -1.96 17.21 -2.95
CA VAL A 144 -2.84 16.02 -2.93
C VAL A 144 -2.15 14.85 -2.24
N ILE A 145 -0.88 14.54 -2.58
CA ILE A 145 -0.12 13.46 -1.94
C ILE A 145 -0.01 13.69 -0.43
N SER A 146 0.33 14.91 -0.02
CA SER A 146 0.46 15.28 1.39
C SER A 146 -0.89 15.16 2.11
N CYS A 147 -1.95 15.73 1.52
CA CYS A 147 -3.30 15.68 2.07
C CYS A 147 -3.82 14.25 2.24
N LEU A 148 -3.66 13.40 1.23
CA LEU A 148 -4.05 11.99 1.29
C LEU A 148 -3.25 11.21 2.33
N SER A 149 -1.95 11.49 2.46
CA SER A 149 -1.09 10.87 3.48
C SER A 149 -1.54 11.24 4.90
N VAL A 150 -1.82 12.52 5.11
CA VAL A 150 -2.33 13.04 6.39
C VAL A 150 -3.72 12.48 6.69
N LEU A 151 -4.61 12.42 5.69
CA LEU A 151 -5.95 11.84 5.84
C LEU A 151 -5.88 10.36 6.23
N ALA A 152 -5.00 9.57 5.60
CA ALA A 152 -4.81 8.17 5.95
C ALA A 152 -4.33 8.01 7.40
N PHE A 153 -3.42 8.87 7.85
CA PHE A 153 -2.96 8.89 9.24
C PHE A 153 -4.10 9.21 10.21
N PHE A 154 -4.93 10.22 9.90
CA PHE A 154 -6.09 10.58 10.73
C PHE A 154 -7.18 9.51 10.77
N LEU A 155 -7.45 8.82 9.64
CA LEU A 155 -8.41 7.71 9.59
C LEU A 155 -8.00 6.54 10.50
N LEU A 156 -6.69 6.34 10.69
CA LEU A 156 -6.13 5.29 11.52
C LEU A 156 -5.70 5.76 12.91
N LEU A 157 -5.81 7.06 13.21
CA LEU A 157 -5.55 7.62 14.54
C LEU A 157 -6.40 6.97 15.65
N PRO A 158 -7.69 6.64 15.44
CA PRO A 158 -8.46 5.92 16.45
C PRO A 158 -7.95 4.49 16.63
N MET A 159 -7.39 3.87 15.59
CA MET A 159 -6.75 2.56 15.73
C MET A 159 -5.60 2.62 16.73
N LEU A 160 -4.84 3.73 16.78
CA LEU A 160 -3.76 3.95 17.76
C LEU A 160 -4.25 4.07 19.21
N THR A 161 -5.44 4.63 19.42
CA THR A 161 -6.01 4.81 20.76
C THR A 161 -6.69 3.54 21.27
N TYR A 162 -7.35 2.79 20.38
CA TYR A 162 -7.98 1.51 20.70
C TYR A 162 -6.98 0.34 20.74
N ALA A 163 -5.91 0.34 19.94
CA ALA A 163 -4.89 -0.70 19.97
C ALA A 163 -3.96 -0.55 21.19
N ARG A 164 -4.39 -1.07 22.34
CA ARG A 164 -3.50 -1.26 23.49
C ARG A 164 -2.48 -2.35 23.14
N ALA A 165 -1.19 -2.06 23.25
CA ALA A 165 -0.13 -3.05 23.01
C ALA A 165 -0.25 -4.29 23.92
N LYS A 166 -0.85 -4.13 25.11
CA LYS A 166 -1.18 -5.25 26.00
C LYS A 166 -2.19 -6.20 25.37
N GLU A 167 -3.15 -5.72 24.59
CA GLU A 167 -4.17 -6.57 23.96
C GLU A 167 -3.63 -7.29 22.73
N MET A 168 -2.75 -6.70 21.92
CA MET A 168 -2.13 -7.38 20.76
C MET A 168 -1.25 -8.56 21.20
N VAL A 169 -0.41 -8.36 22.23
CA VAL A 169 0.46 -9.42 22.78
C VAL A 169 -0.37 -10.49 23.51
N LEU A 170 -1.39 -10.07 24.26
CA LEU A 170 -2.29 -11.01 24.93
C LEU A 170 -3.16 -11.77 23.93
N HIS A 171 -3.54 -11.17 22.80
CA HIS A 171 -4.36 -11.81 21.77
C HIS A 171 -3.59 -12.88 21.01
N GLU A 172 -2.30 -12.68 20.72
CA GLU A 172 -1.43 -13.72 20.15
C GLU A 172 -1.18 -14.87 21.16
N LEU A 173 -0.89 -14.54 22.42
CA LEU A 173 -0.73 -15.55 23.49
C LEU A 173 -2.03 -16.31 23.80
N LYS A 174 -3.18 -15.64 23.71
CA LYS A 174 -4.51 -16.20 23.99
C LYS A 174 -5.09 -16.95 22.78
N ALA A 175 -4.72 -16.59 21.56
CA ALA A 175 -5.03 -17.35 20.34
C ALA A 175 -4.32 -18.72 20.32
N MET A 176 -3.17 -18.83 21.00
CA MET A 176 -2.52 -20.11 21.28
C MET A 176 -3.22 -20.96 22.36
N ASP A 177 -4.02 -20.34 23.24
CA ASP A 177 -4.54 -21.01 24.45
C ASP A 177 -6.08 -21.14 24.51
N SER A 178 -6.84 -20.45 23.65
CA SER A 178 -8.31 -20.48 23.75
C SER A 178 -9.02 -20.10 22.45
N PHE A 179 -9.68 -21.11 21.87
CA PHE A 179 -10.58 -20.97 20.70
C PHE A 179 -11.91 -20.28 21.03
N ASN A 180 -12.09 -19.68 22.21
CA ASN A 180 -13.40 -19.13 22.62
C ASN A 180 -13.24 -17.98 23.60
N ILE A 181 -12.89 -16.78 23.13
CA ILE A 181 -13.08 -15.56 23.93
C ILE A 181 -13.63 -14.45 23.04
N THR A 182 -14.89 -14.12 23.29
CA THR A 182 -15.64 -12.98 22.76
C THR A 182 -14.84 -11.69 22.95
N ARG A 183 -14.38 -11.13 21.83
CA ARG A 183 -13.63 -9.87 21.73
C ARG A 183 -14.53 -8.68 22.03
N GLU A 184 -14.36 -8.07 23.20
CA GLU A 184 -14.68 -6.65 23.38
C GLU A 184 -13.49 -5.82 22.87
N GLY A 185 -13.28 -5.84 21.55
CA GLY A 185 -12.12 -5.20 20.91
C GLY A 185 -12.54 -4.55 19.61
N MET A 186 -12.40 -3.22 19.54
CA MET A 186 -12.77 -2.34 18.42
C MET A 186 -14.27 -2.35 18.10
N SER A 187 -14.94 -1.19 18.19
CA SER A 187 -16.33 -1.06 17.74
C SER A 187 -16.43 -1.56 16.30
N TRP A 188 -17.29 -2.55 16.05
CA TRP A 188 -17.57 -3.08 14.70
C TRP A 188 -17.78 -1.96 13.68
N SER A 189 -18.41 -0.87 14.12
CA SER A 189 -18.63 0.34 13.35
C SER A 189 -17.33 1.03 12.89
N PHE A 190 -16.26 1.02 13.68
CA PHE A 190 -14.96 1.56 13.27
C PHE A 190 -14.30 0.70 12.19
N SER A 191 -14.23 -0.62 12.39
CA SER A 191 -13.69 -1.54 11.39
C SER A 191 -14.42 -1.42 10.06
N PHE A 192 -15.76 -1.36 10.11
CA PHE A 192 -16.58 -1.19 8.91
C PHE A 192 -16.34 0.16 8.23
N ARG A 193 -16.31 1.26 8.98
CA ARG A 193 -16.03 2.60 8.42
C ARG A 193 -14.65 2.66 7.76
N THR A 194 -13.61 2.14 8.41
CA THR A 194 -12.24 2.16 7.87
C THR A 194 -12.11 1.26 6.65
N PHE A 195 -12.80 0.12 6.60
CA PHE A 195 -12.87 -0.72 5.41
C PHE A 195 -13.55 -0.02 4.24
N ILE A 196 -14.71 0.62 4.48
CA ILE A 196 -15.44 1.34 3.44
C ILE A 196 -14.62 2.52 2.91
N LEU A 197 -14.09 3.37 3.79
CA LEU A 197 -13.37 4.58 3.40
C LEU A 197 -11.95 4.31 2.89
N GLY A 198 -11.25 3.33 3.46
CA GLY A 198 -9.86 3.01 3.13
C GLY A 198 -9.71 2.04 1.95
N TYR A 199 -10.76 1.31 1.58
CA TYR A 199 -10.70 0.30 0.53
C TYR A 199 -11.85 0.40 -0.50
N VAL A 200 -13.11 0.29 -0.07
CA VAL A 200 -14.26 0.19 -0.99
C VAL A 200 -14.45 1.46 -1.83
N VAL A 201 -14.43 2.63 -1.19
CA VAL A 201 -14.58 3.92 -1.88
C VAL A 201 -13.42 4.14 -2.88
N PRO A 202 -12.14 4.01 -2.49
CA PRO A 202 -11.02 4.04 -3.44
C PRO A 202 -11.16 3.07 -4.61
N LEU A 203 -11.63 1.84 -4.35
CA LEU A 203 -11.82 0.82 -5.37
C LEU A 203 -12.85 1.26 -6.42
N ILE A 204 -14.02 1.72 -5.97
CA ILE A 204 -15.07 2.22 -6.86
C ILE A 204 -14.54 3.37 -7.71
N LEU A 205 -13.79 4.30 -7.11
CA LEU A 205 -13.19 5.43 -7.81
C LEU A 205 -12.16 4.99 -8.86
N ILE A 206 -11.26 4.06 -8.52
CA ILE A 206 -10.28 3.50 -9.45
C ILE A 206 -10.98 2.86 -10.64
N VAL A 207 -11.96 1.99 -10.41
CA VAL A 207 -12.71 1.32 -11.49
C VAL A 207 -13.44 2.35 -12.35
N TYR A 208 -14.09 3.33 -11.74
CA TYR A 208 -14.82 4.39 -12.43
C TYR A 208 -13.92 5.24 -13.33
N PHE A 209 -12.78 5.72 -12.81
CA PHE A 209 -11.85 6.55 -13.58
C PHE A 209 -11.19 5.77 -14.72
N ASN A 210 -10.78 4.53 -14.46
CA ASN A 210 -10.20 3.67 -15.50
C ASN A 210 -11.23 3.33 -16.58
N TRP A 211 -12.48 3.05 -16.21
CA TRP A 211 -13.56 2.82 -17.17
C TRP A 211 -13.82 4.04 -18.08
N LYS A 212 -13.94 5.24 -17.50
CA LYS A 212 -14.11 6.47 -18.27
C LYS A 212 -12.91 6.74 -19.19
N LEU A 213 -11.70 6.53 -18.69
CA LEU A 213 -10.46 6.68 -19.45
C LEU A 213 -10.45 5.74 -20.67
N ILE A 214 -10.77 4.45 -20.47
CA ILE A 214 -10.86 3.45 -21.54
C ILE A 214 -11.94 3.84 -22.56
N ARG A 215 -13.13 4.24 -22.13
CA ARG A 215 -14.20 4.69 -23.04
C ARG A 215 -13.74 5.84 -23.93
N LYS A 216 -13.11 6.88 -23.36
CA LYS A 216 -12.62 8.02 -24.13
C LYS A 216 -11.55 7.61 -25.13
N LEU A 217 -10.63 6.74 -24.74
CA LEU A 217 -9.58 6.20 -25.62
C LEU A 217 -10.16 5.34 -26.75
N CYS A 218 -11.16 4.50 -26.48
CA CYS A 218 -11.84 3.71 -27.50
C CYS A 218 -12.56 4.58 -28.53
N VAL A 219 -13.24 5.65 -28.09
CA VAL A 219 -13.89 6.61 -29.00
C VAL A 219 -12.83 7.34 -29.83
N HIS A 220 -11.76 7.81 -29.22
CA HIS A 220 -10.70 8.54 -29.93
C HIS A 220 -9.99 7.66 -30.98
N LYS A 221 -9.78 6.37 -30.68
CA LYS A 221 -9.18 5.40 -31.60
C LYS A 221 -10.07 5.11 -32.81
N ARG A 222 -11.40 5.14 -32.66
CA ARG A 222 -12.34 4.99 -33.80
C ARG A 222 -12.27 6.18 -34.77
N VAL A 223 -11.91 7.37 -34.26
CA VAL A 223 -11.90 8.61 -35.05
C VAL A 223 -10.53 8.86 -35.71
N LEU A 224 -9.41 8.56 -35.06
CA LEU A 224 -8.06 8.65 -35.65
C LEU A 224 -7.24 7.35 -35.40
N PRO A 225 -7.04 6.49 -36.41
CA PRO A 225 -6.26 5.26 -36.28
C PRO A 225 -4.73 5.45 -36.37
N ARG A 226 -4.24 6.68 -36.64
CA ARG A 226 -2.80 6.96 -36.79
C ARG A 226 -2.15 7.28 -35.43
N SER A 227 -1.35 6.32 -34.93
CA SER A 227 -0.17 6.51 -34.05
C SER A 227 -0.32 7.11 -32.64
N SER A 228 -1.02 6.45 -31.70
CA SER A 228 -1.00 6.82 -30.25
C SER A 228 -0.56 5.68 -29.31
N ILE A 229 0.48 4.95 -29.72
CA ILE A 229 1.14 3.85 -28.99
C ILE A 229 1.60 4.22 -27.53
N PRO A 230 1.90 5.48 -27.14
CA PRO A 230 2.26 5.77 -25.74
C PRO A 230 1.08 5.78 -24.75
N LEU A 231 -0.13 6.19 -25.15
CA LEU A 231 -1.28 6.34 -24.22
C LEU A 231 -1.85 5.01 -23.75
N ARG A 232 -1.99 4.03 -24.67
CA ARG A 232 -2.47 2.68 -24.35
C ARG A 232 -1.56 1.97 -23.35
N ARG A 233 -0.25 2.16 -23.48
CA ARG A 233 0.74 1.57 -22.57
C ARG A 233 0.61 2.14 -21.15
N VAL A 234 0.43 3.45 -21.02
CA VAL A 234 0.20 4.11 -19.72
C VAL A 234 -1.08 3.60 -19.05
N VAL A 235 -2.18 3.45 -19.81
CA VAL A 235 -3.46 2.93 -19.28
C VAL A 235 -3.33 1.46 -18.90
N MET A 236 -2.63 0.65 -19.69
CA MET A 236 -2.36 -0.75 -19.34
C MET A 236 -1.59 -0.84 -18.02
N TYR A 237 -0.59 0.01 -17.82
CA TYR A 237 0.15 0.04 -16.55
C TYR A 237 -0.71 0.49 -15.37
N THR A 238 -1.56 1.51 -15.50
CA THR A 238 -2.44 1.92 -14.38
C THR A 238 -3.46 0.85 -14.02
N VAL A 239 -4.04 0.18 -15.02
CA VAL A 239 -4.99 -0.92 -14.80
C VAL A 239 -4.28 -2.13 -14.20
N LEU A 240 -3.08 -2.47 -14.67
CA LEU A 240 -2.29 -3.58 -14.12
C LEU A 240 -1.90 -3.31 -12.67
N ILE A 241 -1.41 -2.12 -12.34
CA ILE A 241 -1.07 -1.73 -10.97
C ILE A 241 -2.30 -1.83 -10.07
N ALA A 242 -3.44 -1.31 -10.51
CA ALA A 242 -4.69 -1.41 -9.77
C ALA A 242 -5.12 -2.87 -9.57
N ALA A 243 -5.13 -3.68 -10.64
CA ALA A 243 -5.54 -5.08 -10.57
C ALA A 243 -4.64 -5.90 -9.63
N VAL A 244 -3.31 -5.73 -9.73
CA VAL A 244 -2.36 -6.39 -8.82
C VAL A 244 -2.59 -5.95 -7.39
N TYR A 245 -2.79 -4.66 -7.14
CA TYR A 245 -3.08 -4.13 -5.80
C TYR A 245 -4.39 -4.67 -5.19
N PHE A 246 -5.40 -5.02 -6.01
CA PHE A 246 -6.64 -5.60 -5.51
C PHE A 246 -6.55 -7.10 -5.24
N VAL A 247 -5.73 -7.81 -6.01
CA VAL A 247 -5.54 -9.26 -5.88
C VAL A 247 -4.61 -9.60 -4.72
N CYS A 248 -3.60 -8.75 -4.48
CA CYS A 248 -2.63 -8.89 -3.40
C CYS A 248 -3.11 -8.20 -2.11
#